data_AF-A0A1F8SKQ9-F1
#
_entry.id   AF-A0A1F8SKQ9-F1
#
_cell.length_a   1.000
_cell.length_b   1.000
_cell.length_c   1.000
_cell.angle_alpha   90.00
_cell.angle_beta   90.00
_cell.angle_gamma   90.00
#
_symmetry.space_group_name_H-M   'P 1'
#
loop_
_entity.id
_entity.type
_entity.pdbx_description
1 polymer ?
#
loop_
_entity_poly.entity_id
_entity_poly.type
_entity_poly.pdbx_seq_one_letter_code
_entity_poly.pdbx_strand_id
1 'polypeptide(L)'
;MSACKAIMQPIGLTVKQGRNKYGNYRSGELMLIHRCYECGKLSTNRIAADDIPDQLMDIFQASAGLDAQTQHQLEASGIRLLQGEDANLVISQLRGIAVN
;
A
#
# COMPACT_ATOMS: atom_id res chain seq x y z
N MET A 1 -4.34 15.61 -11.72
CA MET A 1 -3.70 16.61 -10.83
C MET A 1 -4.44 16.64 -9.50
N SER A 2 -3.77 16.45 -8.38
CA SER A 2 -4.38 16.66 -7.05
C SER A 2 -4.36 18.16 -6.76
N ALA A 3 -5.54 18.79 -6.70
CA ALA A 3 -5.70 20.23 -6.53
C ALA A 3 -5.07 20.77 -5.22
N CYS A 4 -4.89 19.91 -4.23
CA CYS A 4 -4.45 20.26 -2.88
C CYS A 4 -2.96 20.65 -2.79
N LYS A 5 -2.08 20.20 -3.70
CA LYS A 5 -0.60 20.41 -3.71
C LYS A 5 0.18 20.11 -2.41
N ALA A 6 -0.49 19.68 -1.34
CA ALA A 6 0.12 19.36 -0.06
C ALA A 6 0.96 18.07 -0.10
N ILE A 7 1.76 17.88 0.95
CA ILE A 7 2.63 16.71 1.10
C ILE A 7 1.78 15.44 1.23
N MET A 8 2.22 14.40 0.52
CA MET A 8 1.62 13.08 0.51
C MET A 8 2.46 12.18 1.43
N GLN A 9 1.86 11.74 2.54
CA GLN A 9 2.52 10.87 3.50
C GLN A 9 2.30 9.40 3.13
N PRO A 10 3.33 8.55 3.10
CA PRO A 10 3.14 7.11 2.99
C PRO A 10 2.50 6.56 4.27
N ILE A 11 1.46 5.76 4.13
CA ILE A 11 0.71 5.22 5.29
C ILE A 11 0.58 3.69 5.30
N GLY A 12 0.96 3.00 4.22
CA GLY A 12 0.87 1.54 4.15
C GLY A 12 1.09 1.01 2.75
N LEU A 13 0.98 -0.31 2.60
CA LEU A 13 1.14 -1.01 1.32
C LEU A 13 -0.18 -1.65 0.87
N THR A 14 -0.36 -1.77 -0.44
CA THR A 14 -1.46 -2.49 -1.07
C THR A 14 -0.94 -3.31 -2.25
N VAL A 15 -1.77 -4.18 -2.80
CA VAL A 15 -1.53 -4.81 -4.10
C VAL A 15 -2.45 -4.19 -5.13
N LYS A 16 -1.94 -3.99 -6.35
CA LYS A 16 -2.74 -3.54 -7.47
C LYS A 16 -3.85 -4.54 -7.74
N GLN A 17 -5.10 -4.13 -7.51
CA GLN A 17 -6.25 -4.95 -7.84
C GLN A 17 -6.36 -5.10 -9.36
N GLY A 18 -6.41 -6.35 -9.84
CA GLY A 18 -6.67 -6.64 -11.25
C GLY A 18 -8.10 -6.24 -11.63
N ARG A 19 -8.30 -5.73 -12.85
CA ARG A 19 -9.64 -5.36 -13.36
C ARG A 19 -10.59 -6.54 -13.58
N ASN A 20 -10.11 -7.78 -13.41
CA ASN A 20 -10.90 -8.96 -13.66
C ASN A 20 -11.35 -9.57 -12.32
N LYS A 21 -12.63 -9.91 -12.19
CA LYS A 21 -13.23 -10.52 -10.99
C LYS A 21 -12.61 -11.88 -10.59
N TYR A 22 -11.72 -12.41 -11.43
CA TYR A 22 -10.96 -13.64 -11.25
C TYR A 22 -9.47 -13.41 -10.93
N GLY A 23 -9.02 -12.15 -10.88
CA GLY A 23 -7.63 -11.80 -10.57
C GLY A 23 -7.32 -12.10 -9.12
N ASN A 24 -6.43 -13.06 -8.88
CA ASN A 24 -5.95 -13.36 -7.53
C ASN A 24 -5.17 -12.14 -6.99
N TYR A 25 -5.60 -11.58 -5.87
CA TYR A 25 -4.88 -10.44 -5.26
C TYR A 25 -3.42 -10.77 -4.96
N ARG A 26 -3.10 -12.06 -4.73
CA ARG A 26 -1.74 -12.54 -4.47
C ARG A 26 -0.80 -12.42 -5.68
N SER A 27 -1.33 -12.18 -6.88
CA SER A 27 -0.54 -11.91 -8.09
C SER A 27 -0.50 -10.43 -8.47
N GLY A 28 -1.01 -9.53 -7.63
CA GLY A 28 -0.96 -8.08 -7.86
C GLY A 28 0.42 -7.49 -7.54
N GLU A 29 0.80 -6.46 -8.31
CA GLU A 29 2.01 -5.65 -8.08
C GLU A 29 1.88 -4.88 -6.74
N LEU A 30 2.92 -4.93 -5.89
CA LEU A 30 2.98 -4.17 -4.65
C LEU A 30 2.99 -2.66 -4.93
N MET A 31 2.22 -1.91 -4.15
CA MET A 31 1.98 -0.48 -4.34
C MET A 31 2.06 0.24 -2.98
N LEU A 32 2.56 1.47 -2.99
CA LEU A 32 2.64 2.34 -1.81
C LEU A 32 1.40 3.23 -1.70
N ILE A 33 0.71 3.16 -0.56
CA ILE A 33 -0.44 3.99 -0.24
C ILE A 33 0.04 5.32 0.34
N HIS A 34 -0.47 6.41 -0.23
CA HIS A 34 -0.24 7.76 0.27
C HIS A 34 -1.54 8.42 0.73
N ARG A 35 -1.43 9.20 1.80
CA ARG A 35 -2.49 10.09 2.29
C ARG A 35 -2.00 11.53 2.24
N CYS A 36 -2.80 12.41 1.64
CA CYS A 36 -2.57 13.84 1.71
C CYS A 36 -2.67 14.31 3.15
N TYR A 37 -1.65 15.01 3.64
CA TYR A 37 -1.62 15.50 5.02
C TYR A 37 -2.71 16.53 5.32
N GLU A 38 -3.11 17.33 4.32
CA GLU A 38 -4.12 18.38 4.51
C GLU A 38 -5.56 17.90 4.25
N CYS A 39 -5.82 17.32 3.07
CA CYS A 39 -7.19 16.97 2.68
C CYS A 39 -7.56 15.50 2.89
N GLY A 40 -6.63 14.68 3.40
CA GLY A 40 -6.86 13.26 3.65
C GLY A 40 -7.03 12.39 2.39
N LYS A 41 -6.91 12.96 1.18
CA LYS A 41 -7.05 12.21 -0.08
C LYS A 41 -6.07 11.04 -0.13
N LEU A 42 -6.58 9.87 -0.49
CA LEU A 42 -5.80 8.64 -0.67
C LEU A 42 -5.40 8.45 -2.13
N SER A 43 -4.20 7.92 -2.35
CA SER A 43 -3.73 7.46 -3.66
C SER A 43 -2.75 6.31 -3.52
N THR A 44 -2.55 5.55 -4.58
CA THR A 44 -1.56 4.46 -4.63
C THR A 44 -0.57 4.70 -5.75
N ASN A 45 0.71 4.50 -5.45
CA ASN A 45 1.80 4.62 -6.40
C ASN A 45 2.50 3.27 -6.56
N ARG A 46 3.04 3.00 -7.74
CA ARG A 46 3.95 1.87 -7.94
C ARG A 46 5.22 2.13 -7.13
N ILE A 47 5.79 1.07 -6.57
CA ILE A 47 7.12 1.11 -5.97
C ILE A 47 8.13 1.10 -7.12
N ALA A 48 9.06 2.04 -7.09
CA ALA A 48 10.13 2.17 -8.07
C ALA A 48 11.35 1.31 -7.68
N ALA A 49 12.26 1.08 -8.62
CA ALA A 49 13.44 0.24 -8.38
C ALA A 49 14.47 0.90 -7.44
N ASP A 50 14.40 2.22 -7.28
CA ASP A 50 15.25 3.04 -6.41
C ASP A 50 14.62 3.32 -5.02
N ASP A 51 13.38 2.87 -4.78
CA ASP A 51 12.80 2.89 -3.44
C ASP A 51 13.57 1.91 -2.53
N ILE A 52 13.75 2.30 -1.25
CA ILE A 52 14.54 1.53 -0.29
C ILE A 52 13.64 0.48 0.39
N PRO A 53 13.88 -0.84 0.22
CA PRO A 53 13.01 -1.90 0.75
C PRO A 53 12.80 -1.84 2.27
N ASP A 54 13.84 -1.46 3.02
CA ASP A 54 13.75 -1.37 4.47
C ASP A 54 12.79 -0.25 4.91
N GLN A 55 12.79 0.90 4.23
CA GLN A 55 11.83 1.98 4.52
C GLN A 55 10.39 1.57 4.19
N LEU A 56 10.19 0.79 3.12
CA LEU A 56 8.88 0.25 2.77
C LEU A 56 8.39 -0.77 3.82
N MET A 57 9.31 -1.56 4.39
CA MET A 57 9.01 -2.47 5.49
C MET A 57 8.61 -1.71 6.76
N ASP A 58 9.30 -0.62 7.10
CA ASP A 58 8.95 0.24 8.22
C ASP A 58 7.54 0.81 8.07
N ILE A 59 7.20 1.30 6.87
CA ILE A 59 5.85 1.79 6.54
C ILE A 59 4.80 0.69 6.70
N PHE A 60 5.09 -0.52 6.21
CA PHE A 60 4.20 -1.67 6.35
C PHE A 60 3.94 -2.02 7.81
N GLN A 61 4.99 -2.11 8.64
CA GLN A 61 4.86 -2.41 10.06
C GLN A 61 4.09 -1.32 10.81
N ALA A 62 4.39 -0.05 10.54
CA ALA A 62 3.68 1.08 11.14
C ALA A 62 2.19 1.10 10.77
N SER A 63 1.82 0.61 9.58
CA SER A 63 0.44 0.62 9.10
C SER A 63 -0.53 -0.23 9.93
N ALA A 64 -0.01 -1.18 10.73
CA ALA A 64 -0.82 -1.95 11.68
C ALA A 64 -1.45 -1.07 12.78
N GLY A 65 -0.85 0.10 13.06
CA GLY A 65 -1.33 1.06 14.05
C GLY A 65 -2.30 2.12 13.51
N LEU A 66 -2.74 2.03 12.25
CA LEU A 66 -3.69 2.99 11.69
C LEU A 66 -5.04 2.95 12.42
N ASP A 67 -5.60 4.12 12.70
CA ASP A 67 -6.91 4.24 13.34
C ASP A 67 -8.07 3.70 12.49
N ALA A 68 -9.19 3.40 13.14
CA ALA A 68 -10.37 2.84 12.49
C ALA A 68 -10.94 3.74 11.38
N GLN A 69 -10.82 5.07 11.53
CA GLN A 69 -11.29 6.03 10.53
C GLN A 69 -10.48 5.90 9.23
N THR A 70 -9.16 5.80 9.34
CA THR A 70 -8.25 5.64 8.21
C THR A 70 -8.45 4.29 7.53
N GLN A 71 -8.61 3.21 8.31
CA GLN A 71 -8.93 1.89 7.78
C GLN A 71 -10.25 1.91 6.99
N HIS A 72 -11.30 2.51 7.55
CA HIS A 72 -12.58 2.64 6.86
C HIS A 72 -12.49 3.48 5.58
N GLN A 73 -11.69 4.56 5.57
CA GLN A 73 -11.48 5.38 4.39
C GLN A 73 -10.76 4.62 3.26
N LEU A 74 -9.80 3.74 3.61
CA LEU A 74 -9.11 2.87 2.66
C LEU A 74 -10.08 1.89 2.01
N GLU A 75 -10.90 1.21 2.82
CA GLU A 75 -11.92 0.27 2.35
C GLU A 75 -12.94 0.96 1.43
N ALA A 76 -13.47 2.12 1.85
CA ALA A 76 -14.41 2.90 1.06
C ALA A 76 -13.81 3.39 -0.27
N SER A 77 -12.48 3.53 -0.33
CA SER A 77 -11.73 3.88 -1.54
C SER A 77 -11.36 2.66 -2.40
N GLY A 78 -11.76 1.45 -1.99
CA GLY A 78 -11.40 0.20 -2.67
C GLY A 78 -9.92 -0.20 -2.49
N ILE A 79 -9.22 0.40 -1.54
CA ILE A 79 -7.81 0.11 -1.25
C ILE A 79 -7.75 -0.92 -0.13
N ARG A 80 -7.31 -2.14 -0.44
CA ARG A 80 -7.05 -3.15 0.58
C ARG A 80 -5.68 -2.90 1.21
N LEU A 81 -5.66 -2.50 2.47
CA LEU A 81 -4.43 -2.39 3.24
C LEU A 81 -3.86 -3.80 3.48
N LEU A 82 -2.58 -4.01 3.18
CA LEU A 82 -1.89 -5.25 3.55
C LEU A 82 -1.62 -5.27 5.04
N GLN A 83 -1.88 -6.40 5.68
CA GLN A 83 -1.74 -6.61 7.12
C GLN A 83 -0.70 -7.68 7.42
N GLY A 84 -0.46 -8.01 8.69
CA GLY A 84 0.54 -9.01 9.10
C GLY A 84 0.39 -10.37 8.40
N GLU A 85 -0.83 -10.77 8.06
CA GLU A 85 -1.12 -11.98 7.26
C GLU A 85 -0.55 -11.96 5.84
N ASP A 86 -0.28 -10.77 5.28
CA ASP A 86 0.29 -10.56 3.96
C ASP A 86 1.82 -10.39 4.00
N ALA A 87 2.47 -10.52 5.16
CA ALA A 87 3.91 -10.28 5.33
C ALA A 87 4.79 -11.09 4.35
N ASN A 88 4.45 -12.35 4.10
CA ASN A 88 5.17 -13.18 3.13
C ASN A 88 5.10 -12.63 1.70
N LEU A 89 3.96 -12.05 1.31
CA LEU A 89 3.80 -11.40 0.01
C LEU A 89 4.63 -10.11 -0.07
N VAL A 90 4.65 -9.32 1.00
CA VAL A 90 5.43 -8.07 1.05
C VAL A 90 6.92 -8.37 0.96
N ILE A 91 7.41 -9.31 1.76
CA ILE A 91 8.83 -9.70 1.79
C ILE A 91 9.26 -10.27 0.43
N SER A 92 8.44 -11.13 -0.19
CA SER A 92 8.76 -11.75 -1.47
C SER A 92 8.95 -10.74 -2.59
N GLN A 93 8.03 -9.78 -2.69
CA GLN A 93 8.06 -8.76 -3.74
C GLN A 93 9.15 -7.72 -3.49
N LEU A 94 9.38 -7.28 -2.25
CA LEU A 94 10.43 -6.31 -1.93
C LEU A 94 11.84 -6.88 -2.10
N ARG A 95 12.04 -8.19 -1.85
CA ARG A 95 13.34 -8.84 -1.95
C ARG A 95 13.58 -9.55 -3.29
N GLY A 96 12.55 -9.67 -4.13
CA GLY A 96 12.61 -10.45 -5.37
C GLY A 96 12.81 -11.95 -5.15
N ILE A 97 12.42 -12.48 -3.99
CA ILE A 97 12.58 -13.90 -3.63
C ILE A 97 11.21 -14.56 -3.70
N ALA A 98 11.06 -15.62 -4.51
CA ALA A 98 9.88 -16.48 -4.44
C ALA A 98 9.89 -17.25 -3.11
N VAL A 99 8.98 -16.93 -2.19
CA VAL A 99 8.71 -17.77 -1.01
C VAL A 99 7.81 -18.92 -1.47
N ASN A 100 8.39 -20.12 -1.52
CA ASN A 100 7.68 -21.38 -1.73
C ASN A 100 6.99 -21.85 -0.44
#